data_AF-A0A0C2HAQ8-F1
#
_entry.id   AF-A0A0C2HAQ8-F1
#
_cell.length_a   1.000
_cell.length_b   1.000
_cell.length_c   1.000
_cell.angle_alpha   90.00
_cell.angle_beta   90.00
_cell.angle_gamma   90.00
#
_symmetry.space_group_name_H-M   'P 1'
#
loop_
_entity.id
_entity.type
_entity.pdbx_description
1 polymer ?
#
loop_
_entity_poly.entity_id
_entity_poly.type
_entity_poly.pdbx_seq_one_letter_code
_entity_poly.pdbx_strand_id
1 'polypeptide(L)'
;MVGRRAAFPEYVDWLTELRQQGGFNFVTQPRDFPMNSTFTNHPKARTYAEIAESVLNSPRVKEAILHQARKTGQSIKKVRCDAEATLEVMAHNWGLQSTRVFGYSVAKVLERIFDAIYVNSGQVKRIRELCKSDPVDRLYWAILSEYVETHIVHSDRPVEFFVEATRSRVGKSLHPKYGLLQIVLEPYLRGKKVVPVTMNYDKLLEEMLYSYELLGFPKPKESTSDSQFLLTGDQRKQIKKFAHVVVGNLDQNAVITLWSLACVTMAQCLSNGDSTVFTYVHVYSEVVKLLRLLEALDVTVNIAVSINEDLRYYLNLHSELFEPVDMTATNFHLKLVDFPVEKEGNVARKLMERSVSRLILATYSNTMMHSICDVGCIAAIILGRNAENISTMEEHYRALRKILEREFIYVPGNESISLQNGVQRLQRAGIINVFANNVRVLQREQLATLWDLISPYILNFALVIEALLALDLPSYSIKDVLLSSQKYIADLYARATRARIRLSFLSTEPIKNAGLMLISQKVLLPKDGGYTLDRSAALKLLNDLTALTTSEYAPVENAKI
;
A
#
# COMPACT_ATOMS: atom_id res chain seq x y z
N MET A 1 28.30 -17.98 -1.38
CA MET A 1 26.94 -17.41 -1.37
C MET A 1 26.69 -16.80 -2.72
N VAL A 2 25.97 -17.50 -3.59
CA VAL A 2 25.57 -17.04 -4.92
C VAL A 2 24.18 -16.45 -4.76
N GLY A 3 24.01 -15.15 -5.06
CA GLY A 3 22.74 -14.45 -4.91
C GLY A 3 21.63 -15.13 -5.71
N ARG A 4 20.47 -15.28 -5.08
CA ARG A 4 19.22 -15.72 -5.69
C ARG A 4 18.88 -14.80 -6.87
N ARG A 5 18.73 -15.34 -8.09
CA ARG A 5 18.34 -14.60 -9.31
C ARG A 5 16.83 -14.74 -9.52
N ALA A 6 16.11 -13.64 -9.70
CA ALA A 6 14.71 -13.66 -10.13
C ALA A 6 14.62 -14.11 -11.60
N ALA A 7 13.58 -14.88 -11.94
CA ALA A 7 13.37 -15.46 -13.26
C ALA A 7 12.64 -14.52 -14.25
N PHE A 8 12.86 -13.21 -14.15
CA PHE A 8 12.20 -12.21 -15.02
C PHE A 8 13.25 -11.50 -15.89
N PRO A 9 13.34 -11.80 -17.21
CA PRO A 9 14.35 -11.23 -18.08
C PRO A 9 14.25 -9.70 -18.23
N GLU A 10 13.09 -9.10 -17.92
CA GLU A 10 12.87 -7.66 -17.91
C GLU A 10 13.31 -6.93 -16.64
N TYR A 11 13.68 -7.67 -15.58
CA TYR A 11 14.19 -7.12 -14.32
C TYR A 11 15.70 -7.37 -14.16
N VAL A 12 16.44 -6.32 -13.81
CA VAL A 12 17.90 -6.39 -13.57
C VAL A 12 18.20 -6.36 -12.08
N ASP A 13 19.00 -7.31 -11.56
CA ASP A 13 19.47 -7.31 -10.16
C ASP A 13 20.64 -6.32 -9.95
N TRP A 14 20.30 -5.14 -9.45
CA TRP A 14 21.23 -4.06 -9.16
C TRP A 14 22.21 -4.41 -8.02
N LEU A 15 21.79 -5.21 -7.04
CA LEU A 15 22.64 -5.58 -5.90
C LEU A 15 23.76 -6.53 -6.31
N THR A 16 23.51 -7.39 -7.29
CA THR A 16 24.55 -8.22 -7.90
C THR A 16 25.63 -7.34 -8.55
N GLU A 17 25.25 -6.26 -9.22
CA GLU A 17 26.20 -5.33 -9.83
C GLU A 17 26.98 -4.53 -8.77
N LEU A 18 26.31 -4.09 -7.70
CA LEU A 18 26.95 -3.48 -6.52
C LEU A 18 28.00 -4.42 -5.89
N ARG A 19 27.67 -5.70 -5.71
CA ARG A 19 28.55 -6.72 -5.10
C ARG A 19 29.73 -7.07 -6.01
N GLN A 20 29.52 -7.15 -7.32
CA GLN A 20 30.59 -7.42 -8.28
C GLN A 20 31.62 -6.29 -8.32
N GLN A 21 31.18 -5.05 -8.19
CA GLN A 21 32.06 -3.89 -8.17
C GLN A 21 32.68 -3.66 -6.78
N GLY A 22 31.95 -4.02 -5.72
CA GLY A 22 32.29 -3.84 -4.31
C GLY A 22 31.83 -2.48 -3.79
N GLY A 23 31.15 -2.45 -2.63
CA GLY A 23 30.51 -1.23 -2.11
C GLY A 23 31.43 0.01 -1.98
N PHE A 24 32.72 -0.17 -1.69
CA PHE A 24 33.67 0.95 -1.69
C PHE A 24 33.92 1.50 -3.09
N ASN A 25 34.23 0.63 -4.05
CA ASN A 25 34.45 1.01 -5.44
C ASN A 25 33.17 1.57 -6.06
N PHE A 26 31.99 1.06 -5.72
CA PHE A 26 30.71 1.57 -6.20
C PHE A 26 30.39 3.00 -5.70
N VAL A 27 30.71 3.29 -4.43
CA VAL A 27 30.47 4.61 -3.82
C VAL A 27 31.56 5.62 -4.22
N THR A 28 32.76 5.14 -4.51
CA THR A 28 33.90 5.98 -4.97
C THR A 28 34.04 6.05 -6.48
N GLN A 29 33.27 5.25 -7.22
CA GLN A 29 33.27 5.21 -8.68
C GLN A 29 32.97 6.60 -9.23
N PRO A 30 33.77 7.07 -10.20
CA PRO A 30 33.36 8.21 -11.01
C PRO A 30 32.10 7.80 -11.77
N ARG A 31 30.94 8.33 -11.36
CA ARG A 31 29.67 8.07 -12.04
C ARG A 31 29.56 9.01 -13.21
N ASP A 32 29.73 8.45 -14.40
CA ASP A 32 29.43 9.14 -15.64
C ASP A 32 27.96 8.90 -15.96
N PHE A 33 27.10 9.81 -15.52
CA PHE A 33 25.69 9.77 -15.89
C PHE A 33 25.61 10.11 -17.38
N PRO A 34 24.99 9.27 -18.24
CA PRO A 34 24.91 9.55 -19.67
C PRO A 34 24.22 10.90 -19.88
N MET A 35 25.03 11.90 -20.20
CA MET A 35 24.58 13.26 -20.46
C MET A 35 23.80 13.23 -21.77
N ASN A 36 22.64 13.90 -21.82
CA ASN A 36 22.06 14.23 -23.12
C ASN A 36 23.11 15.06 -23.87
N SER A 37 23.75 14.44 -24.85
CA SER A 37 24.97 14.88 -25.52
C SER A 37 24.75 16.02 -26.53
N THR A 38 23.81 16.92 -26.25
CA THR A 38 23.54 18.10 -27.09
C THR A 38 24.13 19.39 -26.54
N PHE A 39 24.74 19.37 -25.35
CA PHE A 39 25.38 20.57 -24.78
C PHE A 39 26.91 20.43 -24.85
N THR A 40 27.53 21.26 -25.69
CA THR A 40 28.98 21.28 -25.96
C THR A 40 29.83 21.89 -24.84
N ASN A 41 29.20 22.44 -23.79
CA ASN A 41 29.87 22.97 -22.61
C ASN A 41 29.13 22.55 -21.34
N HIS A 42 29.84 21.94 -20.39
CA HIS A 42 29.27 21.49 -19.12
C HIS A 42 28.89 22.69 -18.23
N PRO A 43 27.69 22.70 -17.61
CA PRO A 43 27.43 23.63 -16.52
C PRO A 43 28.26 23.22 -15.30
N LYS A 44 29.10 24.13 -14.82
CA LYS A 44 29.89 23.97 -13.60
C LYS A 44 28.94 23.68 -12.42
N ALA A 45 29.30 22.73 -11.54
CA ALA A 45 28.51 22.42 -10.35
C ALA A 45 28.31 23.70 -9.52
N ARG A 46 27.05 24.08 -9.29
CA ARG A 46 26.70 25.32 -8.60
C ARG A 46 26.92 25.18 -7.10
N THR A 47 27.51 26.18 -6.47
CA THR A 47 27.59 26.30 -5.01
C THR A 47 26.20 26.53 -4.41
N TYR A 48 26.04 26.30 -3.11
CA TYR A 48 24.79 26.63 -2.42
C TYR A 48 24.40 28.10 -2.61
N ALA A 49 25.37 29.02 -2.53
CA ALA A 49 25.12 30.44 -2.73
C ALA A 49 24.58 30.73 -4.14
N GLU A 50 25.15 30.09 -5.17
CA GLU A 50 24.70 30.21 -6.56
C GLU A 50 23.31 29.59 -6.77
N ILE A 51 22.99 28.49 -6.09
CA ILE A 51 21.66 27.87 -6.14
C ILE A 51 20.63 28.75 -5.43
N ALA A 52 20.93 29.21 -4.21
CA ALA A 52 20.05 30.07 -3.43
C ALA A 52 19.78 31.39 -4.18
N GLU A 53 20.82 31.99 -4.75
CA GLU A 53 20.71 33.20 -5.55
C GLU A 53 19.88 32.95 -6.82
N SER A 54 20.10 31.83 -7.53
CA SER A 54 19.30 31.43 -8.70
C SER A 54 17.82 31.26 -8.33
N VAL A 55 17.52 30.58 -7.22
CA VAL A 55 16.13 30.31 -6.77
C VAL A 55 15.43 31.62 -6.38
N LEU A 56 16.07 32.45 -5.55
CA LEU A 56 15.52 33.74 -5.09
C LEU A 56 15.33 34.74 -6.23
N ASN A 57 16.14 34.62 -7.29
CA ASN A 57 16.07 35.50 -8.44
C ASN A 57 15.19 34.96 -9.58
N SER A 58 14.64 33.76 -9.45
CA SER A 58 13.71 33.20 -10.43
C SER A 58 12.46 34.09 -10.58
N PRO A 59 11.90 34.21 -11.80
CA PRO A 59 10.66 34.96 -12.01
C PRO A 59 9.51 34.48 -11.11
N ARG A 60 9.43 33.15 -10.91
CA ARG A 60 8.40 32.49 -10.11
C ARG A 60 8.46 32.89 -8.63
N VAL A 61 9.67 32.86 -8.03
CA VAL A 61 9.86 33.26 -6.63
C VAL A 61 9.70 34.77 -6.46
N LYS A 62 10.21 35.59 -7.39
CA LYS A 62 10.02 37.05 -7.36
C LYS A 62 8.54 37.44 -7.40
N GLU A 63 7.75 36.88 -8.32
CA GLU A 63 6.31 37.11 -8.37
C GLU A 63 5.62 36.70 -7.08
N ALA A 64 6.01 35.56 -6.53
CA ALA A 64 5.38 35.05 -5.34
C ALA A 64 5.72 35.87 -4.09
N ILE A 65 6.94 36.42 -3.99
CA ILE A 65 7.34 37.36 -2.93
C ILE A 65 6.48 38.62 -3.03
N LEU A 66 6.31 39.17 -4.24
CA LEU A 66 5.46 40.33 -4.49
C LEU A 66 4.00 40.07 -4.11
N HIS A 67 3.48 38.91 -4.48
CA HIS A 67 2.12 38.50 -4.15
C HIS A 67 1.91 38.35 -2.64
N GLN A 68 2.83 37.68 -1.93
CA GLN A 68 2.74 37.50 -0.49
C GLN A 68 2.88 38.83 0.26
N ALA A 69 3.81 39.71 -0.15
CA ALA A 69 3.94 41.05 0.43
C ALA A 69 2.65 41.86 0.31
N ARG A 70 1.96 41.78 -0.84
CA ARG A 70 0.63 42.41 -1.03
C ARG A 70 -0.44 41.76 -0.16
N LYS A 71 -0.43 40.44 -0.03
CA LYS A 71 -1.42 39.66 0.74
C LYS A 71 -1.29 39.86 2.26
N THR A 72 -0.07 39.96 2.79
CA THR A 72 0.21 40.07 4.24
C THR A 72 0.45 41.50 4.70
N GLY A 73 0.51 42.48 3.79
CA GLY A 73 0.84 43.87 4.08
C GLY A 73 2.29 44.09 4.55
N GLN A 74 3.14 43.07 4.46
CA GLN A 74 4.54 43.13 4.86
C GLN A 74 5.41 43.74 3.76
N SER A 75 6.55 44.33 4.14
CA SER A 75 7.49 44.84 3.16
C SER A 75 8.10 43.69 2.34
N ILE A 76 8.34 43.94 1.05
CA ILE A 76 8.98 42.97 0.13
C ILE A 76 10.32 42.48 0.71
N LYS A 77 11.07 43.37 1.38
CA LYS A 77 12.35 43.05 2.03
C LYS A 77 12.18 42.02 3.16
N LYS A 78 11.12 42.13 3.96
CA LYS A 78 10.83 41.18 5.04
C LYS A 78 10.44 39.82 4.48
N VAL A 79 9.53 39.78 3.50
CA VAL A 79 9.09 38.53 2.85
C VAL A 79 10.24 37.83 2.12
N ARG A 80 11.18 38.59 1.54
CA ARG A 80 12.41 38.04 0.95
C ARG A 80 13.33 37.45 2.01
N CYS A 81 13.51 38.11 3.16
CA CYS A 81 14.29 37.59 4.29
C CYS A 81 13.69 36.26 4.79
N ASP A 82 12.36 36.17 4.90
CA ASP A 82 11.67 34.93 5.29
C ASP A 82 11.87 33.80 4.24
N ALA A 83 11.93 34.15 2.95
CA ALA A 83 12.23 33.22 1.87
C ALA A 83 13.69 32.72 1.91
N GLU A 84 14.65 33.60 2.21
CA GLU A 84 16.06 33.30 2.43
C GLU A 84 16.24 32.34 3.62
N ALA A 85 15.61 32.63 4.77
CA ALA A 85 15.62 31.75 5.93
C ALA A 85 14.98 30.37 5.63
N THR A 86 13.91 30.34 4.83
CA THR A 86 13.29 29.09 4.39
C THR A 86 14.25 28.25 3.53
N LEU A 87 15.02 28.89 2.63
CA LEU A 87 16.04 28.23 1.81
C LEU A 87 17.22 27.72 2.64
N GLU A 88 17.66 28.48 3.64
CA GLU A 88 18.73 28.06 4.56
C GLU A 88 18.34 26.81 5.37
N VAL A 89 17.08 26.71 5.79
CA VAL A 89 16.57 25.49 6.45
C VAL A 89 16.53 24.30 5.48
N MET A 90 16.29 24.53 4.18
CA MET A 90 16.32 23.50 3.14
C MET A 90 17.74 23.14 2.66
N ALA A 91 18.74 23.96 2.99
CA ALA A 91 20.11 23.83 2.54
C ALA A 91 20.83 22.63 3.16
N HIS A 92 21.16 21.64 2.35
CA HIS A 92 22.03 20.54 2.76
C HIS A 92 23.51 20.95 2.68
N ASN A 93 24.27 20.71 3.75
CA ASN A 93 25.73 20.85 3.74
C ASN A 93 26.35 19.59 3.08
N TRP A 94 26.55 19.62 1.77
CA TRP A 94 27.02 18.49 0.96
C TRP A 94 28.54 18.27 1.07
N GLY A 95 29.02 17.81 2.23
CA GLY A 95 30.36 17.25 2.32
C GLY A 95 30.44 15.97 1.49
N LEU A 96 31.08 15.99 0.31
CA LEU A 96 31.19 14.82 -0.58
C LEU A 96 31.88 13.63 0.13
N GLN A 97 32.80 13.93 1.05
CA GLN A 97 33.39 12.93 1.94
C GLN A 97 32.36 12.33 2.90
N SER A 98 31.55 13.17 3.55
CA SER A 98 30.47 12.75 4.44
C SER A 98 29.41 11.92 3.70
N THR A 99 29.02 12.33 2.48
CA THR A 99 28.09 11.59 1.61
C THR A 99 28.68 10.25 1.17
N ARG A 100 29.99 10.15 0.90
CA ARG A 100 30.66 8.89 0.57
C ARG A 100 30.76 7.96 1.78
N VAL A 101 31.08 8.49 2.97
CA VAL A 101 31.13 7.71 4.21
C VAL A 101 29.74 7.20 4.59
N PHE A 102 28.72 8.06 4.47
CA PHE A 102 27.33 7.67 4.68
C PHE A 102 26.85 6.69 3.61
N GLY A 103 27.14 6.95 2.33
CA GLY A 103 26.77 6.08 1.21
C GLY A 103 27.43 4.70 1.29
N TYR A 104 28.68 4.60 1.77
CA TYR A 104 29.34 3.33 2.05
C TYR A 104 28.65 2.60 3.22
N SER A 105 28.33 3.32 4.29
CA SER A 105 27.57 2.77 5.42
C SER A 105 26.21 2.24 4.96
N VAL A 106 25.48 3.01 4.13
CA VAL A 106 24.20 2.59 3.53
C VAL A 106 24.41 1.39 2.61
N ALA A 107 25.39 1.38 1.72
CA ALA A 107 25.67 0.23 0.85
C ALA A 107 25.95 -1.05 1.66
N LYS A 108 26.69 -0.94 2.77
CA LYS A 108 26.95 -2.07 3.68
C LYS A 108 25.71 -2.52 4.44
N VAL A 109 24.84 -1.59 4.81
CA VAL A 109 23.54 -1.88 5.40
C VAL A 109 22.63 -2.57 4.36
N LEU A 110 22.57 -2.07 3.12
CA LEU A 110 21.80 -2.67 2.03
C LEU A 110 22.32 -4.07 1.67
N GLU A 111 23.64 -4.28 1.59
CA GLU A 111 24.24 -5.61 1.39
C GLU A 111 23.92 -6.61 2.51
N ARG A 112 23.67 -6.12 3.73
CA ARG A 112 23.27 -6.93 4.90
C ARG A 112 21.78 -7.19 4.98
N ILE A 113 20.96 -6.22 4.57
CA ILE A 113 19.49 -6.27 4.70
C ILE A 113 18.85 -6.96 3.49
N PHE A 114 19.42 -6.78 2.30
CA PHE A 114 18.80 -7.24 1.05
C PHE A 114 19.62 -8.32 0.36
N ASP A 115 18.94 -9.40 -0.01
CA ASP A 115 19.54 -10.47 -0.81
C ASP A 115 19.70 -10.09 -2.29
N ALA A 116 18.79 -9.28 -2.86
CA ALA A 116 18.83 -8.74 -4.24
C ALA A 116 17.91 -7.51 -4.41
N ILE A 117 18.13 -6.67 -5.44
CA ILE A 117 17.28 -5.49 -5.79
C ILE A 117 17.00 -5.51 -7.29
N TYR A 118 15.73 -5.65 -7.69
CA TYR A 118 15.32 -5.86 -9.09
C TYR A 118 14.67 -4.61 -9.74
N VAL A 119 15.01 -4.27 -10.99
CA VAL A 119 14.52 -3.06 -11.69
C VAL A 119 13.95 -3.35 -13.10
N ASN A 120 12.70 -2.95 -13.39
CA ASN A 120 12.03 -3.10 -14.71
C ASN A 120 12.14 -1.83 -15.58
N SER A 121 12.76 -1.94 -16.76
CA SER A 121 13.07 -0.78 -17.63
C SER A 121 11.99 -0.46 -18.69
N GLY A 122 11.08 -1.40 -18.99
CA GLY A 122 10.09 -1.27 -20.07
C GLY A 122 8.88 -0.40 -19.69
N GLN A 123 8.38 -0.57 -18.46
CA GLN A 123 7.22 0.19 -17.96
C GLN A 123 7.51 1.67 -17.74
N VAL A 124 8.79 2.02 -17.54
CA VAL A 124 9.31 3.39 -17.45
C VAL A 124 8.94 4.24 -18.68
N LYS A 125 8.72 3.61 -19.84
CA LYS A 125 8.35 4.30 -21.09
C LYS A 125 6.86 4.65 -21.19
N ARG A 126 5.96 3.88 -20.57
CA ARG A 126 4.50 3.98 -20.72
C ARG A 126 3.88 5.14 -19.91
N ILE A 127 4.49 5.49 -18.79
CA ILE A 127 4.07 6.59 -17.91
C ILE A 127 4.25 7.97 -18.59
N ARG A 128 5.05 8.01 -19.66
CA ARG A 128 5.41 9.20 -20.46
C ARG A 128 4.26 9.91 -21.16
N GLU A 129 3.16 9.21 -21.40
CA GLU A 129 2.13 9.71 -22.32
C GLU A 129 1.00 10.48 -21.62
N LEU A 130 0.92 10.48 -20.28
CA LEU A 130 -0.36 10.69 -19.59
C LEU A 130 -0.64 12.08 -18.95
N CYS A 131 0.20 13.12 -19.06
CA CYS A 131 -0.04 14.35 -18.28
C CYS A 131 0.27 15.68 -19.00
N LYS A 132 -0.65 16.65 -18.92
CA LYS A 132 -0.49 18.07 -19.32
C LYS A 132 -1.21 19.01 -18.33
N SER A 133 -0.52 20.10 -17.94
CA SER A 133 -0.94 21.43 -17.38
C SER A 133 -1.75 21.52 -16.07
N ASP A 134 -1.74 22.59 -15.25
CA ASP A 134 -0.79 23.65 -14.79
C ASP A 134 -1.43 24.29 -13.51
N PRO A 135 -0.74 25.05 -12.62
CA PRO A 135 -0.95 24.99 -11.15
C PRO A 135 -1.18 26.33 -10.38
N VAL A 136 -1.51 26.28 -9.05
CA VAL A 136 -1.33 27.36 -8.03
C VAL A 136 -1.30 26.84 -6.54
N ASP A 137 -0.28 27.24 -5.73
CA ASP A 137 -0.27 28.19 -4.56
C ASP A 137 1.16 28.77 -4.53
N ARG A 138 1.38 30.05 -4.20
CA ARG A 138 2.43 30.80 -4.90
C ARG A 138 3.80 30.86 -4.22
N LEU A 139 3.96 31.26 -2.94
CA LEU A 139 5.30 31.63 -2.43
C LEU A 139 6.14 30.48 -1.90
N TYR A 140 5.70 29.81 -0.85
CA TYR A 140 6.43 28.66 -0.32
C TYR A 140 6.64 27.61 -1.41
N TRP A 141 5.60 27.39 -2.21
CA TRP A 141 5.68 26.52 -3.37
C TRP A 141 6.64 27.03 -4.42
N ALA A 142 6.63 28.33 -4.77
CA ALA A 142 7.60 28.88 -5.70
C ALA A 142 9.02 28.59 -5.24
N ILE A 143 9.33 28.80 -3.96
CA ILE A 143 10.66 28.55 -3.40
C ILE A 143 11.01 27.06 -3.46
N LEU A 144 10.14 26.20 -2.92
CA LEU A 144 10.37 24.76 -2.82
C LEU A 144 10.48 24.08 -4.19
N SER A 145 9.54 24.33 -5.12
CA SER A 145 9.65 23.71 -6.44
C SER A 145 10.79 24.31 -7.27
N GLU A 146 11.13 25.60 -7.17
CA GLU A 146 12.26 26.16 -7.90
C GLU A 146 13.57 25.57 -7.36
N TYR A 147 13.67 25.34 -6.05
CA TYR A 147 14.81 24.67 -5.43
C TYR A 147 14.98 23.24 -5.94
N VAL A 148 13.92 22.42 -5.87
CA VAL A 148 13.94 21.02 -6.32
C VAL A 148 14.11 20.91 -7.84
N GLU A 149 13.45 21.76 -8.63
CA GLU A 149 13.62 21.82 -10.09
C GLU A 149 15.03 22.26 -10.46
N THR A 150 15.64 23.21 -9.73
CA THR A 150 17.03 23.59 -9.95
C THR A 150 17.95 22.38 -9.78
N HIS A 151 17.71 21.53 -8.78
CA HIS A 151 18.42 20.26 -8.64
C HIS A 151 18.13 19.30 -9.79
N ILE A 152 16.88 19.05 -10.16
CA ILE A 152 16.55 18.10 -11.25
C ILE A 152 17.09 18.56 -12.63
N VAL A 153 17.09 19.87 -12.87
CA VAL A 153 17.47 20.46 -14.15
C VAL A 153 18.99 20.64 -14.26
N HIS A 154 19.65 21.13 -13.21
CA HIS A 154 21.04 21.59 -13.24
C HIS A 154 22.01 20.72 -12.42
N SER A 155 21.53 19.76 -11.63
CA SER A 155 22.36 18.79 -10.92
C SER A 155 22.53 17.51 -11.73
N ASP A 156 23.67 16.87 -11.55
CA ASP A 156 23.99 15.52 -12.04
C ASP A 156 23.41 14.42 -11.15
N ARG A 157 22.75 14.77 -10.03
CA ARG A 157 22.28 13.82 -9.02
C ARG A 157 20.79 13.51 -9.16
N PRO A 158 20.37 12.23 -9.07
CA PRO A 158 18.96 11.87 -8.99
C PRO A 158 18.35 12.37 -7.67
N VAL A 159 17.10 12.83 -7.73
CA VAL A 159 16.31 13.21 -6.55
C VAL A 159 15.36 12.04 -6.23
N GLU A 160 15.51 11.46 -5.04
CA GLU A 160 14.62 10.43 -4.51
C GLU A 160 13.55 11.08 -3.63
N PHE A 161 12.30 10.62 -3.77
CA PHE A 161 11.22 11.00 -2.87
C PHE A 161 10.17 9.89 -2.78
N PHE A 162 9.52 9.80 -1.61
CA PHE A 162 8.46 8.84 -1.37
C PHE A 162 7.11 9.44 -1.76
N VAL A 163 6.43 8.79 -2.71
CA VAL A 163 5.13 9.25 -3.24
C VAL A 163 4.07 9.32 -2.15
N GLU A 164 4.15 8.46 -1.14
CA GLU A 164 3.22 8.39 0.00
C GLU A 164 3.60 9.36 1.13
N ALA A 165 4.75 10.05 1.02
CA ALA A 165 5.43 10.87 2.03
C ALA A 165 5.83 10.14 3.33
N THR A 166 5.20 9.03 3.66
CA THR A 166 5.50 8.21 4.84
C THR A 166 5.74 6.75 4.45
N ARG A 167 6.29 5.96 5.38
CA ARG A 167 6.40 4.51 5.23
C ARG A 167 5.00 3.87 5.23
N SER A 168 4.72 2.98 4.27
CA SER A 168 3.55 2.10 4.37
C SER A 168 3.74 1.14 5.55
N ARG A 169 2.70 1.00 6.39
CA ARG A 169 2.77 0.22 7.65
C ARG A 169 1.94 -1.06 7.63
N VAL A 170 1.08 -1.23 6.63
CA VAL A 170 0.12 -2.35 6.54
C VAL A 170 0.40 -3.26 5.34
N GLY A 171 1.54 -3.11 4.65
CA GLY A 171 1.87 -3.90 3.46
C GLY A 171 0.95 -3.60 2.26
N LYS A 172 0.23 -2.48 2.30
CA LYS A 172 -0.60 -1.95 1.22
C LYS A 172 -0.08 -0.58 0.81
N SER A 173 -0.10 -0.29 -0.47
CA SER A 173 0.22 1.06 -0.95
C SER A 173 -0.77 2.07 -0.36
N LEU A 174 -0.26 3.23 0.03
CA LEU A 174 -1.04 4.35 0.57
C LEU A 174 -1.39 5.35 -0.52
N HIS A 175 -2.44 6.12 -0.27
CA HIS A 175 -2.84 7.19 -1.18
C HIS A 175 -1.68 8.17 -1.38
N PRO A 176 -1.34 8.48 -2.63
CA PRO A 176 -0.17 9.28 -2.93
C PRO A 176 -0.37 10.72 -2.45
N LYS A 177 0.70 11.32 -1.93
CA LYS A 177 0.76 12.73 -1.56
C LYS A 177 1.24 13.55 -2.75
N TYR A 178 0.45 14.56 -3.08
CA TYR A 178 0.56 15.26 -4.34
C TYR A 178 1.66 16.32 -4.41
N GLY A 179 2.19 16.75 -3.25
CA GLY A 179 3.17 17.84 -3.17
C GLY A 179 4.38 17.59 -4.07
N LEU A 180 5.30 16.73 -3.67
CA LEU A 180 6.54 16.49 -4.44
C LEU A 180 6.26 16.00 -5.87
N LEU A 181 5.21 15.21 -6.09
CA LEU A 181 4.78 14.79 -7.43
C LEU A 181 4.48 15.99 -8.35
N GLN A 182 3.88 17.06 -7.82
CA GLN A 182 3.58 18.26 -8.58
C GLN A 182 4.86 19.02 -8.98
N ILE A 183 5.91 18.99 -8.16
CA ILE A 183 7.19 19.62 -8.48
C ILE A 183 7.90 18.91 -9.63
N VAL A 184 7.95 17.59 -9.56
CA VAL A 184 8.73 16.77 -10.51
C VAL A 184 8.04 16.69 -11.88
N LEU A 185 6.75 16.99 -11.95
CA LEU A 185 5.96 16.97 -13.18
C LEU A 185 6.50 17.93 -14.24
N GLU A 186 6.88 19.16 -13.87
CA GLU A 186 7.36 20.16 -14.84
C GLU A 186 8.72 19.79 -15.47
N PRO A 187 9.78 19.43 -14.70
CA PRO A 187 11.02 18.91 -15.27
C PRO A 187 10.82 17.66 -16.13
N TYR A 188 9.89 16.78 -15.73
CA TYR A 188 9.56 15.60 -16.52
C TYR A 188 9.00 15.95 -17.90
N LEU A 189 8.04 16.89 -17.96
CA LEU A 189 7.48 17.38 -19.21
C LEU A 189 8.54 18.08 -20.09
N ARG A 190 9.56 18.68 -19.47
CA ARG A 190 10.73 19.27 -20.15
C ARG A 190 11.79 18.22 -20.57
N GLY A 191 11.49 16.92 -20.44
CA GLY A 191 12.32 15.83 -20.94
C GLY A 191 13.22 15.15 -19.91
N LYS A 192 13.11 15.47 -18.62
CA LYS A 192 13.79 14.74 -17.54
C LYS A 192 13.07 13.42 -17.25
N LYS A 193 13.78 12.44 -16.68
CA LYS A 193 13.24 11.09 -16.43
C LYS A 193 12.78 10.96 -14.98
N VAL A 194 11.64 10.30 -14.76
CA VAL A 194 11.16 9.84 -13.45
C VAL A 194 11.17 8.32 -13.47
N VAL A 195 11.73 7.69 -12.45
CA VAL A 195 11.81 6.22 -12.32
C VAL A 195 10.99 5.83 -11.09
N PRO A 196 9.83 5.16 -11.26
CA PRO A 196 9.12 4.60 -10.11
C PRO A 196 9.90 3.41 -9.56
N VAL A 197 10.08 3.37 -8.24
CA VAL A 197 10.78 2.29 -7.54
C VAL A 197 9.88 1.78 -6.43
N THR A 198 9.55 0.48 -6.46
CA THR A 198 8.84 -0.20 -5.37
C THR A 198 9.87 -0.97 -4.55
N MET A 199 9.78 -0.89 -3.22
CA MET A 199 10.60 -1.67 -2.31
C MET A 199 9.68 -2.47 -1.39
N ASN A 200 9.76 -3.80 -1.47
CA ASN A 200 9.10 -4.71 -0.55
C ASN A 200 10.15 -5.31 0.38
N TYR A 201 9.83 -5.39 1.67
CA TYR A 201 10.69 -6.02 2.66
C TYR A 201 10.18 -7.42 2.95
N ASP A 202 11.03 -8.43 2.82
CA ASP A 202 10.70 -9.77 3.29
C ASP A 202 10.54 -9.78 4.82
N LYS A 203 11.31 -8.96 5.55
CA LYS A 203 11.18 -8.78 7.00
C LYS A 203 11.24 -7.31 7.41
N LEU A 204 10.26 -6.85 8.19
CA LEU A 204 10.24 -5.51 8.76
C LEU A 204 11.05 -5.46 10.08
N LEU A 205 11.96 -4.50 10.22
CA LEU A 205 12.81 -4.35 11.42
C LEU A 205 12.02 -4.09 12.72
N GLU A 206 10.84 -3.46 12.62
CA GLU A 206 9.98 -3.06 13.75
C GLU A 206 8.61 -3.75 13.70
N GLU A 207 8.51 -4.93 13.08
CA GLU A 207 7.24 -5.64 12.84
C GLU A 207 6.34 -5.79 14.08
N MET A 208 6.92 -6.20 15.22
CA MET A 208 6.17 -6.34 16.47
C MET A 208 5.65 -5.00 16.96
N LEU A 209 6.49 -3.96 16.95
CA LEU A 209 6.12 -2.60 17.36
C LEU A 209 4.98 -2.06 16.49
N TYR A 210 5.01 -2.32 15.17
CA TYR A 210 3.92 -1.94 14.26
C TYR A 210 2.63 -2.70 14.55
N SER A 211 2.72 -3.99 14.83
CA SER A 211 1.54 -4.80 15.18
C SER A 211 0.88 -4.30 16.46
N TYR A 212 1.67 -3.88 17.46
CA TYR A 212 1.14 -3.22 18.65
C TYR A 212 0.52 -1.84 18.31
N GLU A 213 1.17 -1.02 17.48
CA GLU A 213 0.56 0.24 17.05
C GLU A 213 -0.79 0.03 16.35
N LEU A 214 -0.88 -0.98 15.47
CA LEU A 214 -2.11 -1.36 14.80
C LEU A 214 -3.17 -1.88 15.78
N LEU A 215 -2.82 -2.39 16.96
CA LEU A 215 -3.77 -2.73 18.02
C LEU A 215 -4.18 -1.53 18.90
N GLY A 216 -3.58 -0.35 18.69
CA GLY A 216 -3.91 0.88 19.39
C GLY A 216 -2.93 1.27 20.49
N PHE A 217 -1.77 0.62 20.60
CA PHE A 217 -0.72 1.04 21.52
C PHE A 217 -0.04 2.34 21.01
N PRO A 218 0.11 3.36 21.86
CA PRO A 218 0.56 4.68 21.41
C PRO A 218 2.04 4.68 21.01
N LYS A 219 2.34 5.28 19.84
CA LYS A 219 3.70 5.61 19.41
C LYS A 219 4.27 6.78 20.25
N PRO A 220 5.60 6.86 20.46
CA PRO A 220 6.26 8.10 20.85
C PRO A 220 5.87 9.25 19.89
N LYS A 221 5.59 10.44 20.42
CA LYS A 221 5.11 11.58 19.61
C LYS A 221 6.16 12.00 18.58
N GLU A 222 5.81 11.87 17.30
CA GLU A 222 6.44 12.60 16.21
C GLU A 222 5.45 13.67 15.72
N SER A 223 5.89 14.92 15.65
CA SER A 223 5.07 16.04 15.19
C SER A 223 5.41 16.38 13.74
N THR A 224 4.41 16.44 12.86
CA THR A 224 4.52 17.18 11.59
C THR A 224 3.18 17.86 11.34
N SER A 225 3.17 19.17 11.06
CA SER A 225 1.96 19.93 10.82
C SER A 225 1.45 19.72 9.39
N ASP A 226 0.18 19.30 9.28
CA ASP A 226 -0.51 19.15 8.01
C ASP A 226 -0.79 20.53 7.38
N SER A 227 -0.29 20.76 6.17
CA SER A 227 -0.64 21.91 5.34
C SER A 227 -1.51 21.44 4.16
N GLN A 228 -2.78 21.87 4.15
CA GLN A 228 -3.72 21.62 3.05
C GLN A 228 -3.76 22.82 2.11
N PHE A 229 -3.60 22.58 0.80
CA PHE A 229 -3.56 23.60 -0.25
C PHE A 229 -4.83 23.57 -1.14
N LEU A 230 -5.17 24.73 -1.71
CA LEU A 230 -6.36 24.98 -2.53
C LEU A 230 -6.04 24.80 -4.03
N LEU A 231 -6.50 23.69 -4.61
CA LEU A 231 -6.42 23.36 -6.04
C LEU A 231 -7.78 23.64 -6.72
N THR A 232 -7.79 24.00 -8.01
CA THR A 232 -9.04 24.00 -8.81
C THR A 232 -9.56 22.57 -9.01
N GLY A 233 -10.85 22.42 -9.30
CA GLY A 233 -11.48 21.09 -9.44
C GLY A 233 -10.83 20.19 -10.49
N ASP A 234 -10.47 20.76 -11.64
CA ASP A 234 -9.84 20.01 -12.74
C ASP A 234 -8.38 19.64 -12.43
N GLN A 235 -7.63 20.53 -11.76
CA GLN A 235 -6.26 20.25 -11.30
C GLN A 235 -6.23 19.11 -10.27
N ARG A 236 -7.17 19.10 -9.30
CA ARG A 236 -7.32 17.99 -8.35
C ARG A 236 -7.53 16.66 -9.07
N LYS A 237 -8.34 16.67 -10.12
CA LYS A 237 -8.68 15.47 -10.87
C LYS A 237 -7.47 14.90 -11.62
N GLN A 238 -6.69 15.75 -12.29
CA GLN A 238 -5.50 15.32 -13.04
C GLN A 238 -4.37 14.83 -12.13
N ILE A 239 -4.07 15.57 -11.07
CA ILE A 239 -3.05 15.19 -10.10
C ILE A 239 -3.43 13.90 -9.38
N LYS A 240 -4.71 13.75 -9.00
CA LYS A 240 -5.24 12.49 -8.47
C LYS A 240 -5.02 11.35 -9.46
N LYS A 241 -5.41 11.51 -10.73
CA LYS A 241 -5.24 10.48 -11.77
C LYS A 241 -3.77 10.08 -11.94
N PHE A 242 -2.85 11.04 -12.09
CA PHE A 242 -1.41 10.77 -12.26
C PHE A 242 -0.84 9.97 -11.10
N ALA A 243 -1.11 10.41 -9.87
CA ALA A 243 -0.55 9.79 -8.71
C ALA A 243 -1.07 8.36 -8.49
N HIS A 244 -2.36 8.11 -8.78
CA HIS A 244 -2.93 6.77 -8.74
C HIS A 244 -2.35 5.87 -9.84
N VAL A 245 -1.97 6.43 -11.00
CA VAL A 245 -1.24 5.69 -12.03
C VAL A 245 0.17 5.35 -11.55
N VAL A 246 0.89 6.27 -10.90
CA VAL A 246 2.21 5.99 -10.32
C VAL A 246 2.11 4.83 -9.32
N VAL A 247 1.16 4.91 -8.38
CA VAL A 247 0.96 3.82 -7.40
C VAL A 247 0.51 2.53 -8.08
N GLY A 248 -0.38 2.59 -9.06
CA GLY A 248 -0.77 1.40 -9.82
C GLY A 248 0.41 0.74 -10.57
N ASN A 249 1.37 1.51 -11.06
CA ASN A 249 2.61 0.96 -11.61
C ASN A 249 3.54 0.42 -10.52
N LEU A 250 3.63 1.09 -9.36
CA LEU A 250 4.41 0.57 -8.22
C LEU A 250 3.87 -0.80 -7.78
N ASP A 251 2.54 -0.91 -7.67
CA ASP A 251 1.83 -2.14 -7.37
C ASP A 251 2.10 -3.21 -8.43
N GLN A 252 1.94 -2.91 -9.73
CA GLN A 252 2.22 -3.86 -10.81
C GLN A 252 3.67 -4.37 -10.84
N ASN A 253 4.61 -3.61 -10.27
CA ASN A 253 6.02 -3.98 -10.17
C ASN A 253 6.40 -4.51 -8.78
N ALA A 254 5.45 -4.64 -7.86
CA ALA A 254 5.68 -5.22 -6.56
C ALA A 254 6.02 -6.70 -6.71
N VAL A 255 7.18 -7.10 -6.19
CA VAL A 255 7.57 -8.51 -6.18
C VAL A 255 6.75 -9.22 -5.11
N ILE A 256 5.94 -10.18 -5.52
CA ILE A 256 5.21 -11.10 -4.63
C ILE A 256 6.13 -12.29 -4.36
N THR A 257 6.35 -12.63 -3.10
CA THR A 257 7.15 -13.79 -2.70
C THR A 257 6.26 -14.93 -2.22
N LEU A 258 6.83 -16.13 -2.13
CA LEU A 258 6.12 -17.29 -1.54
C LEU A 258 5.70 -17.06 -0.09
N TRP A 259 6.35 -16.12 0.62
CA TRP A 259 5.95 -15.75 1.97
C TRP A 259 4.55 -15.14 2.03
N SER A 260 4.22 -14.23 1.11
CA SER A 260 2.89 -13.64 1.01
C SER A 260 1.80 -14.72 0.85
N LEU A 261 2.07 -15.74 0.03
CA LEU A 261 1.18 -16.88 -0.18
C LEU A 261 1.07 -17.74 1.09
N ALA A 262 2.19 -18.03 1.76
CA ALA A 262 2.21 -18.80 3.00
C ALA A 262 1.41 -18.12 4.11
N CYS A 263 1.55 -16.80 4.25
CA CYS A 263 0.79 -16.01 5.21
C CYS A 263 -0.72 -16.03 4.93
N VAL A 264 -1.11 -15.89 3.67
CA VAL A 264 -2.52 -15.98 3.25
C VAL A 264 -3.10 -17.34 3.59
N THR A 265 -2.39 -18.42 3.23
CA THR A 265 -2.78 -19.79 3.54
C THR A 265 -3.00 -19.99 5.03
N MET A 266 -2.02 -19.61 5.87
CA MET A 266 -2.15 -19.72 7.32
C MET A 266 -3.31 -18.87 7.87
N ALA A 267 -3.50 -17.65 7.36
CA ALA A 267 -4.60 -16.77 7.75
C ALA A 267 -5.98 -17.34 7.36
N GLN A 268 -6.09 -18.03 6.23
CA GLN A 268 -7.30 -18.73 5.81
C GLN A 268 -7.59 -19.94 6.70
N CYS A 269 -6.58 -20.75 7.04
CA CYS A 269 -6.73 -21.86 7.99
C CYS A 269 -7.29 -21.37 9.34
N LEU A 270 -6.76 -20.27 9.86
CA LEU A 270 -7.21 -19.63 11.10
C LEU A 270 -8.66 -19.11 11.05
N SER A 271 -9.21 -18.92 9.85
CA SER A 271 -10.60 -18.47 9.65
C SER A 271 -11.62 -19.60 9.73
N ASN A 272 -11.18 -20.82 9.40
CA ASN A 272 -12.00 -22.03 9.36
C ASN A 272 -11.87 -22.85 10.64
N GLY A 273 -10.86 -22.57 11.46
CA GLY A 273 -10.70 -23.06 12.83
C GLY A 273 -9.57 -22.31 13.51
N ASP A 274 -9.72 -21.98 14.80
CA ASP A 274 -8.70 -21.22 15.55
C ASP A 274 -7.47 -22.08 15.96
N SER A 275 -7.19 -23.12 15.17
CA SER A 275 -6.01 -23.96 15.34
C SER A 275 -4.79 -23.13 14.96
N THR A 276 -3.96 -22.83 15.95
CA THR A 276 -2.68 -22.13 15.76
C THR A 276 -1.57 -23.05 15.24
N VAL A 277 -1.88 -24.33 15.02
CA VAL A 277 -0.94 -25.35 14.56
C VAL A 277 -1.22 -25.70 13.11
N PHE A 278 -0.18 -25.60 12.28
CA PHE A 278 -0.17 -25.98 10.87
C PHE A 278 0.87 -27.06 10.63
N THR A 279 0.65 -27.94 9.66
CA THR A 279 1.72 -28.83 9.18
C THR A 279 2.39 -28.22 7.97
N TYR A 280 3.71 -28.36 7.88
CA TYR A 280 4.48 -27.87 6.72
C TYR A 280 3.91 -28.41 5.40
N VAL A 281 3.57 -29.70 5.34
CA VAL A 281 3.00 -30.33 4.15
C VAL A 281 1.67 -29.70 3.74
N HIS A 282 0.81 -29.34 4.70
CA HIS A 282 -0.44 -28.66 4.39
C HIS A 282 -0.19 -27.25 3.86
N VAL A 283 0.63 -26.45 4.55
CA VAL A 283 0.99 -25.09 4.10
C VAL A 283 1.61 -25.13 2.70
N TYR A 284 2.55 -26.04 2.46
CA TYR A 284 3.18 -26.25 1.17
C TYR A 284 2.15 -26.57 0.08
N SER A 285 1.25 -27.54 0.33
CA SER A 285 0.21 -27.93 -0.62
C SER A 285 -0.70 -26.76 -1.01
N GLU A 286 -1.17 -25.99 -0.03
CA GLU A 286 -2.04 -24.85 -0.29
C GLU A 286 -1.30 -23.68 -0.96
N VAL A 287 -0.04 -23.43 -0.61
CA VAL A 287 0.82 -22.46 -1.32
C VAL A 287 0.98 -22.86 -2.79
N VAL A 288 1.18 -24.14 -3.11
CA VAL A 288 1.28 -24.63 -4.49
C VAL A 288 -0.04 -24.42 -5.24
N LYS A 289 -1.19 -24.69 -4.61
CA LYS A 289 -2.51 -24.45 -5.23
C LYS A 289 -2.72 -22.97 -5.52
N LEU A 290 -2.42 -22.10 -4.56
CA LEU A 290 -2.55 -20.66 -4.71
C LEU A 290 -1.59 -20.11 -5.76
N LEU A 291 -0.34 -20.58 -5.78
CA LEU A 291 0.65 -20.22 -6.80
C LEU A 291 0.13 -20.52 -8.20
N ARG A 292 -0.38 -21.73 -8.45
CA ARG A 292 -0.94 -22.11 -9.76
C ARG A 292 -2.11 -21.24 -10.18
N LEU A 293 -2.97 -20.86 -9.23
CA LEU A 293 -4.08 -19.93 -9.47
C LEU A 293 -3.56 -18.54 -9.86
N LEU A 294 -2.56 -18.03 -9.15
CA LEU A 294 -1.93 -16.74 -9.45
C LEU A 294 -1.24 -16.75 -10.82
N GLU A 295 -0.48 -17.79 -11.14
CA GLU A 295 0.15 -17.97 -12.45
C GLU A 295 -0.89 -18.00 -13.59
N ALA A 296 -2.01 -18.71 -13.40
CA ALA A 296 -3.11 -18.72 -14.35
C ALA A 296 -3.77 -17.34 -14.56
N LEU A 297 -3.65 -16.45 -13.58
CA LEU A 297 -4.16 -15.07 -13.61
C LEU A 297 -3.13 -14.04 -14.09
N ASP A 298 -2.03 -14.51 -14.70
CA ASP A 298 -0.88 -13.70 -15.12
C ASP A 298 -0.24 -12.93 -13.94
N VAL A 299 -0.30 -13.47 -12.72
CA VAL A 299 0.37 -12.91 -11.54
C VAL A 299 1.69 -13.62 -11.32
N THR A 300 2.73 -12.82 -11.29
CA THR A 300 4.09 -13.28 -11.12
C THR A 300 4.45 -13.42 -9.64
N VAL A 301 4.95 -14.60 -9.25
CA VAL A 301 5.51 -14.87 -7.92
C VAL A 301 6.99 -15.19 -8.05
N ASN A 302 7.83 -14.51 -7.28
CA ASN A 302 9.26 -14.76 -7.28
C ASN A 302 9.60 -16.05 -6.55
N ILE A 303 10.15 -17.01 -7.29
CA ILE A 303 10.70 -18.26 -6.80
C ILE A 303 12.16 -18.30 -7.25
N ALA A 304 13.06 -18.15 -6.29
CA ALA A 304 14.47 -18.00 -6.55
C ALA A 304 15.20 -19.33 -6.73
N VAL A 305 14.80 -20.37 -6.00
CA VAL A 305 15.42 -21.70 -6.11
C VAL A 305 14.36 -22.78 -6.35
N SER A 306 13.50 -23.01 -5.37
CA SER A 306 12.38 -23.93 -5.49
C SER A 306 11.32 -23.58 -4.44
N ILE A 307 10.08 -24.01 -4.64
CA ILE A 307 9.00 -23.74 -3.69
C ILE A 307 9.36 -24.23 -2.28
N ASN A 308 9.96 -25.42 -2.16
CA ASN A 308 10.31 -25.99 -0.86
C ASN A 308 11.45 -25.22 -0.17
N GLU A 309 12.52 -24.90 -0.90
CA GLU A 309 13.68 -24.19 -0.35
C GLU A 309 13.35 -22.75 0.03
N ASP A 310 12.59 -22.06 -0.81
CA ASP A 310 12.21 -20.67 -0.57
C ASP A 310 11.19 -20.58 0.59
N LEU A 311 10.21 -21.49 0.65
CA LEU A 311 9.26 -21.52 1.77
C LEU A 311 9.97 -21.80 3.10
N ARG A 312 10.93 -22.74 3.14
CA ARG A 312 11.73 -23.01 4.34
C ARG A 312 12.61 -21.83 4.72
N TYR A 313 13.19 -21.14 3.74
CA TYR A 313 13.93 -19.91 3.97
C TYR A 313 13.05 -18.86 4.65
N TYR A 314 11.85 -18.58 4.13
CA TYR A 314 10.96 -17.57 4.72
C TYR A 314 10.45 -17.99 6.11
N LEU A 315 10.11 -19.27 6.31
CA LEU A 315 9.76 -19.78 7.63
C LEU A 315 10.89 -19.59 8.65
N ASN A 316 12.15 -19.82 8.24
CA ASN A 316 13.31 -19.59 9.08
C ASN A 316 13.58 -18.08 9.29
N LEU A 317 13.36 -17.25 8.26
CA LEU A 317 13.50 -15.80 8.35
C LEU A 317 12.52 -15.20 9.38
N HIS A 318 11.31 -15.78 9.47
CA HIS A 318 10.25 -15.40 10.41
C HIS A 318 10.08 -16.41 11.55
N SER A 319 11.16 -17.08 11.97
CA SER A 319 11.09 -18.10 13.01
C SER A 319 10.47 -17.60 14.32
N GLU A 320 10.56 -16.30 14.60
CA GLU A 320 9.96 -15.66 15.78
C GLU A 320 8.43 -15.72 15.84
N LEU A 321 7.75 -16.00 14.71
CA LEU A 321 6.30 -16.18 14.68
C LEU A 321 5.87 -17.54 15.23
N PHE A 322 6.80 -18.48 15.35
CA PHE A 322 6.51 -19.87 15.66
C PHE A 322 7.26 -20.34 16.91
N GLU A 323 6.69 -21.33 17.59
CA GLU A 323 7.43 -22.07 18.61
C GLU A 323 8.66 -22.75 17.97
N PRO A 324 9.78 -22.91 18.72
CA PRO A 324 10.99 -23.53 18.19
C PRO A 324 10.70 -24.89 17.55
N VAL A 325 11.09 -25.05 16.29
CA VAL A 325 10.83 -26.26 15.49
C VAL A 325 12.03 -26.56 14.59
N ASP A 326 12.35 -27.84 14.43
CA ASP A 326 13.33 -28.29 13.45
C ASP A 326 12.73 -28.23 12.04
N MET A 327 13.09 -27.16 11.30
CA MET A 327 12.65 -26.93 9.93
C MET A 327 13.47 -27.71 8.89
N THR A 328 14.30 -28.68 9.28
CA THR A 328 15.03 -29.56 8.33
C THR A 328 14.26 -30.85 8.01
N ALA A 329 13.31 -31.25 8.86
CA ALA A 329 12.48 -32.44 8.66
C ALA A 329 11.60 -32.35 7.40
N THR A 330 11.20 -33.50 6.84
CA THR A 330 10.31 -33.57 5.67
C THR A 330 8.93 -32.97 5.94
N ASN A 331 8.42 -33.12 7.16
CA ASN A 331 7.22 -32.46 7.66
C ASN A 331 7.42 -32.07 9.13
N PHE A 332 6.81 -30.96 9.55
CA PHE A 332 6.92 -30.43 10.91
C PHE A 332 5.68 -29.60 11.25
N HIS A 333 5.47 -29.35 12.54
CA HIS A 333 4.35 -28.56 13.05
C HIS A 333 4.79 -27.12 13.32
N LEU A 334 4.14 -26.17 12.67
CA LEU A 334 4.29 -24.75 12.89
C LEU A 334 3.19 -24.30 13.85
N LYS A 335 3.57 -23.93 15.08
CA LYS A 335 2.62 -23.38 16.06
C LYS A 335 2.89 -21.90 16.28
N LEU A 336 1.91 -21.05 16.00
CA LEU A 336 2.04 -19.61 16.23
C LEU A 336 2.21 -19.30 17.72
N VAL A 337 3.11 -18.37 18.01
CA VAL A 337 3.30 -17.84 19.37
C VAL A 337 2.28 -16.73 19.66
N ASP A 338 1.97 -16.60 20.95
CA ASP A 338 1.25 -15.46 21.50
C ASP A 338 2.29 -14.42 21.96
N PHE A 339 2.15 -13.18 21.51
CA PHE A 339 3.11 -12.13 21.80
C PHE A 339 2.70 -11.34 23.04
N PRO A 340 3.61 -11.07 24.00
CA PRO A 340 3.25 -10.49 25.29
C PRO A 340 2.76 -9.05 25.17
N VAL A 341 1.59 -8.77 25.75
CA VAL A 341 1.00 -7.43 25.78
C VAL A 341 1.11 -6.85 27.20
N GLU A 342 1.73 -5.68 27.34
CA GLU A 342 2.05 -5.10 28.66
C GLU A 342 0.81 -4.72 29.49
N LYS A 343 -0.25 -4.21 28.85
CA LYS A 343 -1.45 -3.72 29.54
C LYS A 343 -2.73 -4.12 28.81
N GLU A 344 -3.73 -4.52 29.59
CA GLU A 344 -5.07 -4.72 29.09
C GLU A 344 -5.70 -3.38 28.70
N GLY A 345 -6.31 -3.34 27.51
CA GLY A 345 -6.92 -2.15 26.93
C GLY A 345 -8.43 -2.32 26.79
N ASN A 346 -8.96 -1.89 25.65
CA ASN A 346 -10.39 -2.03 25.31
C ASN A 346 -10.82 -3.47 24.95
N VAL A 347 -9.86 -4.36 24.70
CA VAL A 347 -10.07 -5.78 24.39
C VAL A 347 -9.24 -6.61 25.37
N ALA A 348 -9.75 -7.81 25.70
CA ALA A 348 -9.11 -8.72 26.63
C ALA A 348 -7.65 -9.01 26.25
N ARG A 349 -6.74 -8.95 27.23
CA ARG A 349 -5.29 -9.08 27.01
C ARG A 349 -4.92 -10.31 26.17
N LYS A 350 -5.44 -11.49 26.54
CA LYS A 350 -5.16 -12.75 25.85
C LYS A 350 -5.57 -12.73 24.37
N LEU A 351 -6.65 -12.02 24.01
CA LEU A 351 -7.03 -11.86 22.60
C LEU A 351 -6.05 -10.96 21.87
N MET A 352 -5.58 -9.88 22.51
CA MET A 352 -4.57 -9.00 21.92
C MET A 352 -3.24 -9.73 21.68
N GLU A 353 -2.77 -10.51 22.65
CA GLU A 353 -1.53 -11.31 22.52
C GLU A 353 -1.57 -12.26 21.32
N ARG A 354 -2.73 -12.90 21.10
CA ARG A 354 -3.00 -13.78 19.95
C ARG A 354 -3.15 -13.00 18.63
N SER A 355 -3.58 -11.75 18.69
CA SER A 355 -3.86 -10.93 17.50
C SER A 355 -2.58 -10.48 16.79
N VAL A 356 -1.49 -10.29 17.53
CA VAL A 356 -0.21 -9.81 16.99
C VAL A 356 0.28 -10.71 15.84
N SER A 357 0.41 -12.02 16.07
CA SER A 357 0.86 -12.97 15.04
C SER A 357 -0.08 -12.98 13.82
N ARG A 358 -1.39 -12.85 14.04
CA ARG A 358 -2.41 -12.83 12.98
C ARG A 358 -2.39 -11.54 12.17
N LEU A 359 -2.05 -10.42 12.79
CA LEU A 359 -1.86 -9.13 12.12
C LEU A 359 -0.59 -9.12 11.26
N ILE A 360 0.48 -9.74 11.75
CA ILE A 360 1.71 -9.96 10.98
C ILE A 360 1.40 -10.75 9.71
N LEU A 361 0.74 -11.91 9.85
CA LEU A 361 0.33 -12.71 8.69
C LEU A 361 -0.55 -11.90 7.72
N ALA A 362 -1.53 -11.15 8.24
CA ALA A 362 -2.38 -10.29 7.40
C ALA A 362 -1.57 -9.19 6.68
N THR A 363 -0.55 -8.64 7.32
CA THR A 363 0.31 -7.58 6.77
C THR A 363 1.15 -8.09 5.60
N TYR A 364 1.79 -9.26 5.73
CA TYR A 364 2.51 -9.88 4.61
C TYR A 364 1.55 -10.34 3.51
N SER A 365 0.35 -10.81 3.86
CA SER A 365 -0.70 -11.17 2.90
C SER A 365 -1.12 -10.00 2.01
N ASN A 366 -1.18 -8.78 2.59
CA ASN A 366 -1.60 -7.58 1.88
C ASN A 366 -0.73 -7.25 0.66
N THR A 367 0.55 -7.64 0.68
CA THR A 367 1.49 -7.40 -0.42
C THR A 367 1.05 -8.03 -1.73
N MET A 368 0.25 -9.11 -1.71
CA MET A 368 -0.28 -9.78 -2.91
C MET A 368 -1.59 -9.14 -3.40
N MET A 369 -2.34 -8.47 -2.52
CA MET A 369 -3.74 -8.14 -2.77
C MET A 369 -3.93 -7.16 -3.93
N HIS A 370 -2.98 -6.27 -4.20
CA HIS A 370 -3.05 -5.33 -5.32
C HIS A 370 -3.21 -6.04 -6.67
N SER A 371 -2.57 -7.22 -6.84
CA SER A 371 -2.59 -7.99 -8.10
C SER A 371 -3.88 -8.79 -8.30
N ILE A 372 -4.62 -9.05 -7.22
CA ILE A 372 -5.82 -9.91 -7.23
C ILE A 372 -7.11 -9.18 -6.84
N CYS A 373 -7.04 -7.91 -6.43
CA CYS A 373 -8.20 -7.19 -5.91
C CYS A 373 -9.36 -7.12 -6.92
N ASP A 374 -9.08 -6.80 -8.19
CA ASP A 374 -10.11 -6.72 -9.25
C ASP A 374 -10.79 -8.08 -9.45
N VAL A 375 -10.02 -9.16 -9.62
CA VAL A 375 -10.56 -10.50 -9.84
C VAL A 375 -11.25 -11.07 -8.60
N GLY A 376 -10.77 -10.74 -7.39
CA GLY A 376 -11.43 -11.08 -6.13
C GLY A 376 -12.77 -10.37 -5.98
N CYS A 377 -12.83 -9.06 -6.27
CA CYS A 377 -14.09 -8.31 -6.27
C CYS A 377 -15.11 -8.89 -7.26
N ILE A 378 -14.67 -9.24 -8.47
CA ILE A 378 -15.50 -9.91 -9.48
C ILE A 378 -16.00 -11.26 -8.95
N ALA A 379 -15.12 -12.06 -8.34
CA ALA A 379 -15.51 -13.33 -7.72
C ALA A 379 -16.57 -13.16 -6.63
N ALA A 380 -16.42 -12.15 -5.77
CA ALA A 380 -17.40 -11.82 -4.73
C ALA A 380 -18.77 -11.43 -5.31
N ILE A 381 -18.78 -10.70 -6.42
CA ILE A 381 -20.02 -10.27 -7.08
C ILE A 381 -20.71 -11.47 -7.76
N ILE A 382 -19.95 -12.30 -8.47
CA ILE A 382 -20.49 -13.49 -9.13
C ILE A 382 -21.07 -14.47 -8.10
N LEU A 383 -20.29 -14.81 -7.07
CA LEU A 383 -20.69 -15.84 -6.09
C LEU A 383 -21.67 -15.32 -5.04
N GLY A 384 -21.55 -14.07 -4.62
CA GLY A 384 -22.38 -13.49 -3.56
C GLY A 384 -23.70 -12.89 -4.06
N ARG A 385 -23.76 -12.40 -5.30
CA ARG A 385 -24.99 -11.80 -5.87
C ARG A 385 -25.59 -12.57 -7.04
N ASN A 386 -25.02 -13.71 -7.41
CA ASN A 386 -25.43 -14.46 -8.61
C ASN A 386 -25.51 -13.55 -9.85
N ALA A 387 -24.60 -12.58 -9.94
CA ALA A 387 -24.59 -11.61 -11.03
C ALA A 387 -23.94 -12.25 -12.27
N GLU A 388 -24.79 -12.81 -13.13
CA GLU A 388 -24.35 -13.48 -14.36
C GLU A 388 -24.23 -12.52 -15.56
N ASN A 389 -24.63 -11.25 -15.45
CA ASN A 389 -24.54 -10.29 -16.55
C ASN A 389 -23.46 -9.22 -16.29
N ILE A 390 -22.67 -8.88 -17.31
CA ILE A 390 -21.57 -7.90 -17.18
C ILE A 390 -22.09 -6.50 -16.85
N SER A 391 -23.25 -6.07 -17.37
CA SER A 391 -23.74 -4.71 -17.11
C SER A 391 -24.16 -4.52 -15.64
N THR A 392 -24.86 -5.50 -15.07
CA THR A 392 -25.24 -5.50 -13.65
C THR A 392 -24.02 -5.66 -12.75
N MET A 393 -23.06 -6.49 -13.18
CA MET A 393 -21.77 -6.66 -12.49
C MET A 393 -21.00 -5.33 -12.40
N GLU A 394 -21.03 -4.51 -13.45
CA GLU A 394 -20.33 -3.22 -13.45
C GLU A 394 -20.87 -2.24 -12.40
N GLU A 395 -22.18 -2.19 -12.21
CA GLU A 395 -22.81 -1.37 -11.17
C GLU A 395 -22.37 -1.83 -9.77
N HIS A 396 -22.43 -3.14 -9.51
CA HIS A 396 -21.97 -3.72 -8.26
C HIS A 396 -20.46 -3.51 -8.04
N TYR A 397 -19.66 -3.63 -9.10
CA TYR A 397 -18.22 -3.43 -9.06
C TYR A 397 -17.86 -2.00 -8.69
N ARG A 398 -18.51 -1.00 -9.30
CA ARG A 398 -18.32 0.42 -8.96
C ARG A 398 -18.72 0.71 -7.52
N ALA A 399 -19.83 0.13 -7.04
CA ALA A 399 -20.27 0.29 -5.66
C ALA A 399 -19.25 -0.31 -4.67
N LEU A 400 -18.80 -1.54 -4.91
CA LEU A 400 -17.81 -2.21 -4.06
C LEU A 400 -16.46 -1.48 -4.07
N ARG A 401 -16.01 -0.98 -5.23
CA ARG A 401 -14.79 -0.19 -5.38
C ARG A 401 -14.82 1.10 -4.54
N LYS A 402 -15.96 1.78 -4.49
CA LYS A 402 -16.14 2.97 -3.62
C LYS A 402 -16.04 2.64 -2.14
N ILE A 403 -16.54 1.49 -1.72
CA ILE A 403 -16.45 1.05 -0.32
C ILE A 403 -14.99 0.71 0.03
N LEU A 404 -14.30 0.03 -0.88
CA LEU A 404 -12.93 -0.42 -0.69
C LEU A 404 -11.86 0.64 -1.07
N GLU A 405 -12.24 1.88 -1.42
CA GLU A 405 -11.31 2.90 -1.94
C GLU A 405 -10.24 3.33 -0.92
N ARG A 406 -10.50 3.05 0.37
CA ARG A 406 -9.57 3.32 1.48
C ARG A 406 -8.73 2.10 1.86
N GLU A 407 -9.12 0.91 1.38
CA GLU A 407 -8.35 -0.33 1.58
C GLU A 407 -7.44 -0.64 0.40
N PHE A 408 -7.79 -0.20 -0.81
CA PHE A 408 -7.06 -0.50 -2.03
C PHE A 408 -7.09 0.72 -2.96
N ILE A 409 -6.02 0.88 -3.74
CA ILE A 409 -5.84 2.04 -4.61
C ILE A 409 -6.31 1.70 -6.01
N TYR A 410 -7.11 2.60 -6.57
CA TYR A 410 -7.67 2.44 -7.91
C TYR A 410 -7.57 3.74 -8.67
N VAL A 411 -7.29 3.68 -9.96
CA VAL A 411 -7.28 4.88 -10.80
C VAL A 411 -8.73 5.38 -10.98
N PRO A 412 -9.09 6.57 -10.47
CA PRO A 412 -10.47 7.05 -10.56
C PRO A 412 -10.89 7.25 -12.02
N GLY A 413 -12.10 6.82 -12.38
CA GLY A 413 -12.63 6.89 -13.74
C GLY A 413 -12.18 5.75 -14.67
N ASN A 414 -11.42 4.78 -14.16
CA ASN A 414 -11.00 3.58 -14.91
C ASN A 414 -11.77 2.32 -14.46
N GLU A 415 -12.89 2.44 -13.74
CA GLU A 415 -13.60 1.31 -13.14
C GLU A 415 -14.05 0.28 -14.20
N SER A 416 -14.56 0.76 -15.34
CA SER A 416 -14.95 -0.09 -16.48
C SER A 416 -13.77 -0.84 -17.07
N ILE A 417 -12.63 -0.16 -17.24
CA ILE A 417 -11.41 -0.73 -17.80
C ILE A 417 -10.85 -1.80 -16.84
N SER A 418 -10.81 -1.50 -15.54
CA SER A 418 -10.43 -2.42 -14.48
C SER A 418 -11.28 -3.68 -14.46
N LEU A 419 -12.61 -3.53 -14.54
CA LEU A 419 -13.54 -4.65 -14.63
C LEU A 419 -13.27 -5.51 -15.86
N GLN A 420 -13.18 -4.90 -17.04
CA GLN A 420 -12.92 -5.62 -18.29
C GLN A 420 -11.59 -6.38 -18.24
N ASN A 421 -10.52 -5.76 -17.72
CA ASN A 421 -9.23 -6.41 -17.54
C ASN A 421 -9.33 -7.59 -16.56
N GLY A 422 -10.06 -7.44 -15.45
CA GLY A 422 -10.30 -8.51 -14.48
C GLY A 422 -11.07 -9.69 -15.09
N VAL A 423 -12.14 -9.41 -15.84
CA VAL A 423 -12.93 -10.43 -16.56
C VAL A 423 -12.07 -11.15 -17.60
N GLN A 424 -11.27 -10.42 -18.38
CA GLN A 424 -10.36 -11.01 -19.35
C GLN A 424 -9.31 -11.92 -18.70
N ARG A 425 -8.75 -11.52 -17.55
CA ARG A 425 -7.81 -12.36 -16.79
C ARG A 425 -8.47 -13.66 -16.31
N LEU A 426 -9.67 -13.57 -15.73
CA LEU A 426 -10.45 -14.75 -15.32
C LEU A 426 -10.80 -15.67 -16.50
N GLN A 427 -11.08 -15.11 -17.67
CA GLN A 427 -11.38 -15.86 -18.89
C GLN A 427 -10.12 -16.56 -19.46
N ARG A 428 -8.97 -15.87 -19.50
CA ARG A 428 -7.69 -16.46 -19.91
C ARG A 428 -7.24 -17.59 -18.97
N ALA A 429 -7.49 -17.43 -17.68
CA ALA A 429 -7.28 -18.46 -16.67
C ALA A 429 -8.22 -19.67 -16.80
N GLY A 430 -9.24 -19.59 -17.68
CA GLY A 430 -10.25 -20.64 -17.84
C GLY A 430 -11.18 -20.80 -16.63
N ILE A 431 -11.30 -19.77 -15.78
CA ILE A 431 -12.14 -19.80 -14.57
C ILE A 431 -13.58 -19.48 -14.92
N ILE A 432 -13.79 -18.55 -15.86
CA ILE A 432 -15.09 -18.15 -16.38
C ILE A 432 -15.07 -18.18 -17.92
N ASN A 433 -16.27 -18.21 -18.50
CA ASN A 433 -16.47 -17.92 -19.91
C ASN A 433 -17.49 -16.78 -20.06
N VAL A 434 -17.31 -15.94 -21.08
CA VAL A 434 -18.24 -14.85 -21.39
C VAL A 434 -18.87 -15.10 -22.75
N PHE A 435 -20.19 -15.16 -22.80
CA PHE A 435 -20.96 -15.28 -24.03
C PHE A 435 -22.17 -14.35 -24.01
N ALA A 436 -22.34 -13.53 -25.05
CA ALA A 436 -23.46 -12.59 -25.18
C ALA A 436 -23.72 -11.75 -23.91
N ASN A 437 -22.64 -11.20 -23.32
CA ASN A 437 -22.65 -10.42 -22.08
C ASN A 437 -22.98 -11.19 -20.79
N ASN A 438 -23.15 -12.51 -20.87
CA ASN A 438 -23.37 -13.37 -19.72
C ASN A 438 -22.08 -14.12 -19.34
N VAL A 439 -21.84 -14.23 -18.04
CA VAL A 439 -20.69 -14.87 -17.41
C VAL A 439 -21.12 -16.25 -16.92
N ARG A 440 -20.47 -17.29 -17.44
CA ARG A 440 -20.61 -18.66 -16.98
C ARG A 440 -19.39 -19.06 -16.18
N VAL A 441 -19.57 -19.52 -14.94
CA VAL A 441 -18.48 -20.04 -14.11
C VAL A 441 -18.10 -21.44 -14.59
N LEU A 442 -16.81 -21.65 -14.88
CA LEU A 442 -16.25 -22.95 -15.28
C LEU A 442 -15.56 -23.64 -14.10
N GLN A 443 -14.80 -22.89 -13.30
CA GLN A 443 -14.04 -23.41 -12.15
C GLN A 443 -14.49 -22.72 -10.85
N ARG A 444 -15.57 -23.21 -10.25
CA ARG A 444 -16.17 -22.61 -9.06
C ARG A 444 -15.23 -22.60 -7.85
N GLU A 445 -14.42 -23.64 -7.68
CA GLU A 445 -13.46 -23.72 -6.56
C GLU A 445 -12.39 -22.62 -6.63
N GLN A 446 -11.79 -22.39 -7.79
CA GLN A 446 -10.80 -21.33 -7.98
C GLN A 446 -11.43 -19.93 -7.80
N LEU A 447 -12.67 -19.75 -8.28
CA LEU A 447 -13.40 -18.52 -8.06
C LEU A 447 -13.72 -18.31 -6.56
N ALA A 448 -14.07 -19.38 -5.84
CA ALA A 448 -14.29 -19.34 -4.40
C ALA A 448 -12.99 -19.01 -3.64
N THR A 449 -11.83 -19.52 -4.07
CA THR A 449 -10.53 -19.12 -3.51
C THR A 449 -10.31 -17.61 -3.65
N LEU A 450 -10.54 -17.03 -4.84
CA LEU A 450 -10.41 -15.57 -5.05
C LEU A 450 -11.40 -14.77 -4.20
N TRP A 451 -12.61 -15.28 -4.03
CA TRP A 451 -13.60 -14.68 -3.15
C TRP A 451 -13.17 -14.72 -1.68
N ASP A 452 -12.64 -15.84 -1.19
CA ASP A 452 -12.15 -15.99 0.18
C ASP A 452 -10.92 -15.11 0.47
N LEU A 453 -10.18 -14.68 -0.56
CA LEU A 453 -9.09 -13.70 -0.43
C LEU A 453 -9.61 -12.27 -0.23
N ILE A 454 -10.69 -11.86 -0.90
CA ILE A 454 -11.22 -10.49 -0.81
C ILE A 454 -12.27 -10.32 0.30
N SER A 455 -13.04 -11.37 0.58
CA SER A 455 -14.15 -11.37 1.54
C SER A 455 -13.79 -10.82 2.93
N PRO A 456 -12.59 -11.09 3.50
CA PRO A 456 -12.19 -10.54 4.80
C PRO A 456 -12.17 -9.01 4.84
N TYR A 457 -11.76 -8.36 3.75
CA TYR A 457 -11.74 -6.89 3.68
C TYR A 457 -13.17 -6.35 3.64
N ILE A 458 -14.07 -6.98 2.91
CA ILE A 458 -15.49 -6.62 2.81
C ILE A 458 -16.20 -6.84 4.16
N LEU A 459 -15.96 -7.99 4.80
CA LEU A 459 -16.55 -8.38 6.07
C LEU A 459 -16.15 -7.42 7.19
N ASN A 460 -14.92 -6.90 7.18
CA ASN A 460 -14.49 -5.92 8.17
C ASN A 460 -15.34 -4.64 8.16
N PHE A 461 -15.73 -4.14 6.97
CA PHE A 461 -16.66 -3.01 6.88
C PHE A 461 -18.05 -3.37 7.40
N ALA A 462 -18.55 -4.56 7.08
CA ALA A 462 -19.85 -5.03 7.57
C ALA A 462 -19.86 -5.11 9.12
N LEU A 463 -18.81 -5.65 9.73
CA LEU A 463 -18.69 -5.76 11.19
C LEU A 463 -18.65 -4.39 11.89
N VAL A 464 -18.02 -3.39 11.27
CA VAL A 464 -18.04 -2.02 11.80
C VAL A 464 -19.46 -1.46 11.76
N ILE A 465 -20.22 -1.67 10.68
CA ILE A 465 -21.61 -1.22 10.60
C ILE A 465 -22.49 -1.93 11.65
N GLU A 466 -22.33 -3.24 11.80
CA GLU A 466 -23.01 -4.03 12.83
C GLU A 466 -22.73 -3.51 14.24
N ALA A 467 -21.46 -3.20 14.55
CA ALA A 467 -21.07 -2.64 15.83
C ALA A 467 -21.76 -1.29 16.12
N LEU A 468 -21.79 -0.39 15.14
CA LEU A 468 -22.44 0.91 15.29
C LEU A 468 -23.95 0.77 15.47
N LEU A 469 -24.61 -0.09 14.69
CA LEU A 469 -26.04 -0.37 14.82
C LEU A 469 -26.39 -0.97 16.19
N ALA A 470 -25.52 -1.81 16.74
CA ALA A 470 -25.70 -2.45 18.04
C ALA A 470 -25.54 -1.48 19.23
N LEU A 471 -24.61 -0.52 19.15
CA LEU A 471 -24.39 0.45 20.22
C LEU A 471 -25.42 1.59 20.26
N ASP A 472 -25.90 2.03 19.09
CA ASP A 472 -26.90 3.11 18.95
C ASP A 472 -26.61 4.37 19.78
N LEU A 473 -25.40 4.94 19.64
CA LEU A 473 -25.02 6.16 20.32
C LEU A 473 -25.67 7.40 19.66
N PRO A 474 -26.03 8.42 20.45
CA PRO A 474 -26.60 9.66 19.91
C PRO A 474 -25.61 10.46 19.06
N SER A 475 -24.31 10.26 19.25
CA SER A 475 -23.24 10.83 18.43
C SER A 475 -21.98 9.97 18.56
N TYR A 476 -21.17 9.93 17.50
CA TYR A 476 -19.92 9.19 17.40
C TYR A 476 -18.77 10.13 17.01
N SER A 477 -17.63 10.00 17.69
CA SER A 477 -16.32 10.38 17.14
C SER A 477 -15.68 9.21 16.39
N ILE A 478 -14.65 9.47 15.58
CA ILE A 478 -13.85 8.39 14.96
C ILE A 478 -13.23 7.46 16.01
N LYS A 479 -12.90 8.01 17.20
CA LYS A 479 -12.40 7.22 18.32
C LYS A 479 -13.47 6.27 18.86
N ASP A 480 -14.73 6.71 18.93
CA ASP A 480 -15.84 5.86 19.36
C ASP A 480 -16.08 4.75 18.35
N VAL A 481 -16.13 5.07 17.04
CA VAL A 481 -16.23 4.06 15.98
C VAL A 481 -15.15 2.99 16.13
N LEU A 482 -13.90 3.40 16.39
CA LEU A 482 -12.78 2.49 16.56
C LEU A 482 -12.96 1.56 17.77
N LEU A 483 -13.14 2.13 18.96
CA LEU A 483 -13.18 1.37 20.21
C LEU A 483 -14.41 0.46 20.26
N SER A 484 -15.57 0.97 19.86
CA SER A 484 -16.81 0.20 19.79
C SER A 484 -16.70 -0.99 18.85
N SER A 485 -16.13 -0.79 17.65
CA SER A 485 -15.98 -1.87 16.67
C SER A 485 -14.98 -2.92 17.11
N GLN A 486 -13.82 -2.52 17.66
CA GLN A 486 -12.84 -3.48 18.20
C GLN A 486 -13.45 -4.36 19.30
N LYS A 487 -14.19 -3.76 20.23
CA LYS A 487 -14.84 -4.51 21.32
C LYS A 487 -15.90 -5.47 20.78
N TYR A 488 -16.75 -4.99 19.87
CA TYR A 488 -17.78 -5.82 19.24
C TYR A 488 -17.20 -7.03 18.50
N ILE A 489 -16.14 -6.82 17.70
CA ILE A 489 -15.45 -7.88 16.96
C ILE A 489 -14.82 -8.89 17.93
N ALA A 490 -14.18 -8.41 19.01
CA ALA A 490 -13.58 -9.27 20.02
C ALA A 490 -14.63 -10.13 20.74
N ASP A 491 -15.78 -9.56 21.08
CA ASP A 491 -16.88 -10.27 21.74
C ASP A 491 -17.49 -11.34 20.82
N LEU A 492 -17.71 -11.02 19.54
CA LEU A 492 -18.20 -11.98 18.56
C LEU A 492 -17.24 -13.16 18.38
N TYR A 493 -15.94 -12.86 18.31
CA TYR A 493 -14.89 -13.87 18.21
C TYR A 493 -14.86 -14.78 19.45
N ALA A 494 -14.87 -14.19 20.65
CA ALA A 494 -14.81 -14.94 21.91
C ALA A 494 -15.99 -15.90 22.10
N ARG A 495 -17.17 -15.54 21.56
CA ARG A 495 -18.38 -16.38 21.63
C ARG A 495 -18.47 -17.43 20.51
N ALA A 496 -17.53 -17.43 19.55
CA ALA A 496 -17.54 -18.30 18.36
C ALA A 496 -18.89 -18.26 17.60
N THR A 497 -19.58 -17.12 17.63
CA THR A 497 -20.97 -16.97 17.15
C THR A 497 -21.10 -16.93 15.63
N ARG A 498 -20.01 -16.61 14.91
CA ARG A 498 -20.00 -16.47 13.46
C ARG A 498 -18.68 -16.99 12.90
N ALA A 499 -18.79 -17.88 11.91
CA ALA A 499 -17.64 -18.35 11.16
C ALA A 499 -16.92 -17.18 10.46
N ARG A 500 -15.62 -17.34 10.18
CA ARG A 500 -14.79 -16.40 9.40
C ARG A 500 -14.44 -15.06 10.09
N ILE A 501 -14.79 -14.85 11.37
CA ILE A 501 -14.26 -13.70 12.12
C ILE A 501 -12.78 -13.95 12.44
N ARG A 502 -11.93 -12.95 12.16
CA ARG A 502 -10.48 -13.02 12.37
C ARG A 502 -10.04 -12.04 13.45
N LEU A 503 -9.12 -12.43 14.30
CA LEU A 503 -8.48 -11.49 15.24
C LEU A 503 -7.68 -10.38 14.54
N SER A 504 -7.26 -10.59 13.30
CA SER A 504 -6.65 -9.52 12.49
C SER A 504 -7.60 -8.34 12.22
N PHE A 505 -8.92 -8.53 12.37
CA PHE A 505 -9.92 -7.46 12.25
C PHE A 505 -9.89 -6.48 13.43
N LEU A 506 -9.16 -6.79 14.51
CA LEU A 506 -8.91 -5.86 15.60
C LEU A 506 -7.92 -4.75 15.23
N SER A 507 -7.33 -4.80 14.03
CA SER A 507 -6.49 -3.72 13.52
C SER A 507 -7.25 -2.40 13.47
N THR A 508 -6.63 -1.35 13.99
CA THR A 508 -7.20 -0.01 14.05
C THR A 508 -7.34 0.61 12.67
N GLU A 509 -6.45 0.31 11.72
CA GLU A 509 -6.43 0.98 10.41
C GLU A 509 -7.63 0.60 9.53
N PRO A 510 -7.95 -0.69 9.33
CA PRO A 510 -9.15 -1.09 8.59
C PRO A 510 -10.46 -0.58 9.22
N ILE A 511 -10.53 -0.50 10.56
CA ILE A 511 -11.70 0.05 11.26
C ILE A 511 -11.82 1.56 11.03
N LYS A 512 -10.72 2.31 11.09
CA LYS A 512 -10.71 3.74 10.75
C LYS A 512 -11.10 3.97 9.29
N ASN A 513 -10.58 3.16 8.38
CA ASN A 513 -10.94 3.20 6.96
C ASN A 513 -12.44 2.97 6.76
N ALA A 514 -13.04 2.03 7.50
CA ALA A 514 -14.48 1.84 7.53
C ALA A 514 -15.24 3.06 8.04
N GLY A 515 -14.83 3.65 9.18
CA GLY A 515 -15.44 4.87 9.69
C GLY A 515 -15.40 6.03 8.68
N LEU A 516 -14.25 6.24 8.04
CA LEU A 516 -14.08 7.28 7.02
C LEU A 516 -14.86 6.99 5.74
N MET A 517 -15.00 5.72 5.36
CA MET A 517 -15.87 5.28 4.26
C MET A 517 -17.33 5.62 4.56
N LEU A 518 -17.82 5.31 5.77
CA LEU A 518 -19.20 5.61 6.18
C LEU A 518 -19.52 7.11 6.12
N ILE A 519 -18.55 7.96 6.46
CA ILE A 519 -18.68 9.41 6.29
C ILE A 519 -18.78 9.77 4.79
N SER A 520 -17.90 9.23 3.96
CA SER A 520 -17.90 9.50 2.51
C SER A 520 -19.18 9.07 1.81
N GLN A 521 -19.79 7.97 2.27
CA GLN A 521 -21.06 7.42 1.76
C GLN A 521 -22.29 8.05 2.41
N LYS A 522 -22.13 9.08 3.26
CA LYS A 522 -23.22 9.75 3.99
C LYS A 522 -24.05 8.81 4.90
N VAL A 523 -23.43 7.75 5.40
CA VAL A 523 -24.01 6.87 6.43
C VAL A 523 -23.73 7.43 7.83
N LEU A 524 -22.56 8.04 8.02
CA LEU A 524 -22.24 8.86 9.18
C LEU A 524 -22.35 10.34 8.80
N LEU A 525 -23.34 11.03 9.35
CA LEU A 525 -23.67 12.42 9.03
C LEU A 525 -23.10 13.36 10.10
N PRO A 526 -22.41 14.46 9.73
CA PRO A 526 -21.83 15.38 10.69
C PRO A 526 -22.92 16.06 11.54
N LYS A 527 -22.76 16.04 12.87
CA LYS A 527 -23.66 16.67 13.83
C LYS A 527 -22.92 17.03 15.12
N ASP A 528 -23.03 18.28 15.57
CA ASP A 528 -22.51 18.77 16.86
C ASP A 528 -21.05 18.40 17.17
N GLY A 529 -20.15 18.54 16.19
CA GLY A 529 -18.73 18.22 16.35
C GLY A 529 -18.38 16.71 16.31
N GLY A 530 -19.39 15.85 16.10
CA GLY A 530 -19.25 14.41 15.86
C GLY A 530 -20.09 13.95 14.66
N TYR A 531 -20.55 12.70 14.71
CA TYR A 531 -21.33 12.08 13.64
C TYR A 531 -22.55 11.33 14.17
N THR A 532 -23.65 11.38 13.43
CA THR A 532 -24.85 10.58 13.69
C THR A 532 -24.98 9.48 12.65
N LEU A 533 -25.45 8.31 13.07
CA LEU A 533 -25.66 7.17 12.19
C LEU A 533 -27.04 7.27 11.52
N ASP A 534 -27.06 7.34 10.18
CA ASP A 534 -28.27 7.06 9.43
C ASP A 534 -28.50 5.54 9.42
N ARG A 535 -29.39 5.08 10.33
CA ARG A 535 -29.66 3.64 10.50
C ARG A 535 -30.24 3.00 9.24
N SER A 536 -31.04 3.72 8.45
CA SER A 536 -31.64 3.17 7.22
C SER A 536 -30.57 2.95 6.15
N ALA A 537 -29.71 3.95 5.93
CA ALA A 537 -28.58 3.83 5.03
C ALA A 537 -27.58 2.75 5.48
N ALA A 538 -27.32 2.68 6.80
CA ALA A 538 -26.45 1.67 7.39
C ALA A 538 -26.98 0.24 7.19
N LEU A 539 -28.26 -0.01 7.44
CA LEU A 539 -28.89 -1.32 7.23
C LEU A 539 -28.86 -1.74 5.76
N LYS A 540 -29.14 -0.80 4.84
CA LYS A 540 -29.06 -1.06 3.40
C LYS A 540 -27.64 -1.47 3.00
N LEU A 541 -26.64 -0.69 3.42
CA LEU A 541 -25.24 -0.97 3.13
C LEU A 541 -24.78 -2.30 3.76
N LEU A 542 -25.21 -2.60 4.98
CA LEU A 542 -24.91 -3.86 5.65
C LEU A 542 -25.47 -5.07 4.87
N ASN A 543 -26.72 -5.00 4.42
CA ASN A 543 -27.32 -6.06 3.60
C ASN A 543 -26.52 -6.23 2.29
N ASP A 544 -26.13 -5.12 1.67
CA ASP A 544 -25.35 -5.12 0.44
C ASP A 544 -23.97 -5.79 0.59
N LEU A 545 -23.30 -5.57 1.72
CA LEU A 545 -22.00 -6.18 2.04
C LEU A 545 -22.13 -7.63 2.50
N THR A 546 -23.21 -7.96 3.22
CA THR A 546 -23.47 -9.31 3.71
C THR A 546 -23.67 -10.26 2.53
N ALA A 547 -24.43 -9.86 1.51
CA ALA A 547 -24.58 -10.64 0.28
C ALA A 547 -23.24 -10.98 -0.39
N LEU A 548 -22.23 -10.11 -0.28
CA LEU A 548 -20.90 -10.34 -0.87
C LEU A 548 -19.97 -11.20 0.01
N THR A 549 -20.37 -11.53 1.24
CA THR A 549 -19.53 -12.22 2.23
C THR A 549 -20.14 -13.52 2.75
N THR A 550 -21.44 -13.72 2.54
CA THR A 550 -22.15 -14.97 2.82
C THR A 550 -22.44 -15.70 1.51
N SER A 551 -21.82 -16.86 1.29
CA SER A 551 -22.34 -17.82 0.32
C SER A 551 -23.52 -18.52 0.99
N GLU A 552 -24.71 -18.48 0.40
CA GLU A 552 -25.64 -19.60 0.58
C GLU A 552 -24.83 -20.88 0.30
N TYR A 553 -24.92 -21.91 1.16
CA TYR A 553 -24.00 -23.04 1.34
C TYR A 553 -22.87 -22.84 2.37
N ALA A 554 -23.26 -22.47 3.61
CA ALA A 554 -22.75 -23.20 4.77
C ALA A 554 -23.70 -24.39 5.02
N PRO A 555 -23.23 -25.62 5.31
CA PRO A 555 -24.13 -26.68 5.72
C PRO A 555 -24.82 -26.27 7.01
N VAL A 556 -26.14 -26.16 6.95
CA VAL A 556 -27.00 -26.08 8.14
C VAL A 556 -26.91 -27.45 8.81
N GLU A 557 -26.00 -27.61 9.77
CA GLU A 557 -26.14 -28.65 10.78
C GLU A 557 -26.64 -28.00 12.09
N ASN A 558 -27.96 -28.11 12.25
CA ASN A 558 -28.69 -28.28 13.50
C ASN A 558 -28.19 -27.52 14.75
N ALA A 559 -28.76 -26.34 15.00
CA ALA A 559 -29.05 -25.90 16.36
C ALA A 559 -30.58 -25.89 16.53
N LYS A 560 -31.12 -27.02 17.01
CA LYS A 560 -32.44 -27.06 17.65
C LYS A 560 -32.28 -26.52 19.07
N ILE A 561 -33.09 -25.50 19.36
CA ILE A 561 -33.59 -24.98 20.66
C ILE A 561 -32.53 -24.51 21.65
#